data_AF-A0A3E4WH68-F1
#
_entry.id   AF-A0A3E4WH68-F1
#
_cell.length_a   1.000
_cell.length_b   1.000
_cell.length_c   1.000
_cell.angle_alpha   90.00
_cell.angle_beta   90.00
_cell.angle_gamma   90.00
#
_symmetry.space_group_name_H-M   'P 1'
#
loop_
_entity.id
_entity.type
_entity.pdbx_description
1 polymer ?
#
loop_
_entity_poly.entity_id
_entity_poly.type
_entity_poly.pdbx_seq_one_letter_code
_entity_poly.pdbx_strand_id
1 'polypeptide(L)'
;MEEGDNNSMLENVASELIYQYQSIVNPSGIESAILEKEEKIKIKYRITIAKILKALISINAVDDVVGLLSEMGITGIEREKIPSRIDRMIAEAEYMRKRIEDTSSADRKKNTPDDVRASFDREIAFLMTYFKMNIDTRIITAGVYANMVHQADVEIKRKLHR
;
A
#
# COMPACT_ATOMS: atom_id res chain seq x y z
N MET A 1 -30.75 -6.18 -10.54
CA MET A 1 -29.82 -5.05 -10.33
C MET A 1 -29.33 -4.97 -8.87
N GLU A 2 -29.85 -5.75 -7.92
CA GLU A 2 -29.46 -5.69 -6.50
C GLU A 2 -28.26 -6.59 -6.10
N GLU A 3 -27.92 -7.63 -6.87
CA GLU A 3 -26.82 -8.55 -6.50
C GLU A 3 -25.41 -7.93 -6.63
N GLY A 4 -25.23 -6.96 -7.52
CA GLY A 4 -23.92 -6.31 -7.74
C GLY A 4 -23.49 -5.37 -6.61
N ASP A 5 -24.46 -4.75 -5.93
CA ASP A 5 -24.22 -3.83 -4.81
C ASP A 5 -23.85 -4.59 -3.53
N ASN A 6 -24.52 -5.73 -3.31
CA ASN A 6 -24.31 -6.56 -2.12
C ASN A 6 -22.91 -7.23 -2.11
N ASN A 7 -22.40 -7.65 -3.27
CA ASN A 7 -21.06 -8.24 -3.36
C ASN A 7 -19.95 -7.20 -3.11
N SER A 8 -20.11 -5.98 -3.63
CA SER A 8 -19.16 -4.88 -3.36
C SER A 8 -19.15 -4.49 -1.88
N MET A 9 -20.33 -4.44 -1.24
CA MET A 9 -20.43 -4.16 0.19
C MET A 9 -19.73 -5.24 1.02
N LEU A 10 -19.90 -6.51 0.66
CA LEU A 10 -19.25 -7.62 1.36
C LEU A 10 -17.72 -7.59 1.23
N GLU A 11 -17.19 -7.30 0.04
CA GLU A 11 -15.75 -7.15 -0.20
C GLU A 11 -15.15 -6.00 0.61
N ASN A 12 -15.87 -4.88 0.73
CA ASN A 12 -15.44 -3.73 1.52
C ASN A 12 -15.39 -4.07 3.02
N VAL A 13 -16.43 -4.71 3.55
CA VAL A 13 -16.48 -5.13 4.96
C VAL A 13 -15.38 -6.16 5.27
N ALA A 14 -15.16 -7.13 4.38
CA ALA A 14 -14.10 -8.12 4.54
C ALA A 14 -12.71 -7.47 4.55
N SER A 15 -12.47 -6.52 3.63
CA SER A 15 -11.20 -5.79 3.54
C SER A 15 -10.93 -4.95 4.79
N GLU A 16 -11.94 -4.26 5.30
CA GLU A 16 -11.86 -3.47 6.53
C GLU A 16 -11.55 -4.35 7.74
N LEU A 17 -12.21 -5.51 7.85
CA LEU A 17 -11.99 -6.43 8.97
C LEU A 17 -10.58 -7.03 8.95
N ILE A 18 -10.07 -7.38 7.76
CA ILE A 18 -8.69 -7.85 7.59
C ILE A 18 -7.70 -6.75 7.95
N TYR A 19 -7.96 -5.51 7.53
CA TYR A 19 -7.11 -4.37 7.87
C TYR A 19 -7.03 -4.16 9.38
N GLN A 20 -8.17 -4.10 10.07
CA GLN A 20 -8.22 -3.94 11.52
C GLN A 20 -7.49 -5.07 12.27
N TYR A 21 -7.64 -6.32 11.80
CA TYR A 21 -6.89 -7.45 12.33
C TYR A 21 -5.37 -7.25 12.18
N GLN A 22 -4.91 -6.91 10.97
CA GLN A 22 -3.49 -6.70 10.69
C GLN A 22 -2.91 -5.50 11.44
N SER A 23 -3.68 -4.45 11.69
CA SER A 23 -3.24 -3.30 12.51
C SER A 23 -2.91 -3.71 13.94
N ILE A 24 -3.60 -4.71 14.50
CA ILE A 24 -3.32 -5.24 15.84
C ILE A 24 -2.13 -6.20 15.79
N VAL A 25 -2.15 -7.14 14.85
CA VAL A 25 -1.16 -8.23 14.82
C VAL A 25 0.22 -7.75 14.36
N ASN A 26 0.28 -6.96 13.28
CA ASN A 26 1.52 -6.51 12.65
C ASN A 26 1.43 -5.03 12.22
N PRO A 27 1.47 -4.08 13.18
CA PRO A 27 1.39 -2.65 12.90
C PRO A 27 2.52 -2.17 11.98
N SER A 28 3.75 -2.69 12.15
CA SER A 28 4.91 -2.35 11.32
C SER A 28 4.74 -2.77 9.85
N GLY A 29 4.12 -3.93 9.61
CA GLY A 29 3.83 -4.42 8.27
C GLY A 29 2.77 -3.55 7.58
N ILE A 30 1.75 -3.13 8.32
CA ILE A 30 0.74 -2.20 7.82
C ILE A 30 1.34 -0.84 7.49
N GLU A 31 2.18 -0.28 8.35
CA GLU A 31 2.89 0.98 8.10
C GLU A 31 3.73 0.89 6.82
N SER A 32 4.49 -0.20 6.66
CA SER A 32 5.28 -0.45 5.45
C SER A 32 4.41 -0.54 4.19
N ALA A 33 3.28 -1.24 4.26
CA ALA A 33 2.34 -1.36 3.14
C ALA A 33 1.67 -0.01 2.80
N ILE A 34 1.38 0.82 3.80
CA ILE A 34 0.86 2.18 3.62
C ILE A 34 1.90 3.05 2.92
N LEU A 35 3.16 3.04 3.37
CA LEU A 35 4.26 3.78 2.76
C LEU A 35 4.48 3.37 1.28
N GLU A 36 4.39 2.08 0.98
CA GLU A 36 4.51 1.58 -0.41
C GLU A 36 3.35 2.10 -1.29
N LYS A 37 2.12 2.08 -0.78
CA LYS A 37 0.96 2.67 -1.49
C LYS A 37 1.10 4.17 -1.65
N GLU A 38 1.60 4.86 -0.64
CA GLU A 38 1.87 6.30 -0.68
C GLU A 38 2.90 6.63 -1.77
N GLU A 39 3.99 5.86 -1.89
CA GLU A 39 5.00 6.05 -2.94
C GLU A 39 4.40 5.88 -4.34
N LYS A 40 3.57 4.84 -4.55
CA LYS A 40 2.84 4.63 -5.81
C LYS A 40 1.96 5.83 -6.16
N ILE A 41 1.25 6.38 -5.18
CA ILE A 41 0.40 7.55 -5.35
C ILE A 41 1.24 8.79 -5.71
N LYS A 42 2.35 9.04 -4.99
CA LYS A 42 3.28 10.14 -5.28
C LYS A 42 3.83 10.09 -6.70
N ILE A 43 4.22 8.91 -7.19
CA ILE A 43 4.69 8.74 -8.57
C ILE A 43 3.58 9.03 -9.57
N LYS A 44 2.36 8.51 -9.34
CA LYS A 44 1.21 8.80 -10.19
C LYS A 44 0.93 10.30 -10.29
N TYR A 45 0.95 11.02 -9.16
CA TYR A 45 0.79 12.48 -9.16
C TYR A 45 1.89 13.19 -9.92
N ARG A 46 3.15 12.80 -9.75
CA ARG A 46 4.29 13.38 -10.49
C ARG A 46 4.12 13.24 -12.00
N ILE A 47 3.68 12.07 -12.47
CA ILE A 47 3.41 11.83 -13.91
C ILE A 47 2.28 12.73 -14.39
N THR A 48 1.16 12.79 -13.64
CA THR A 48 0.00 13.60 -14.03
C THR A 48 0.35 15.09 -14.10
N ILE A 49 1.05 15.62 -13.08
CA ILE A 49 1.48 17.03 -13.06
C ILE A 49 2.42 17.30 -14.23
N ALA A 50 3.42 16.46 -14.49
CA ALA A 50 4.33 16.66 -15.61
C ALA A 50 3.61 16.64 -16.97
N LYS A 51 2.58 15.80 -17.14
CA LYS A 51 1.72 15.80 -18.33
C LYS A 51 0.91 17.09 -18.46
N ILE A 52 0.36 17.62 -17.35
CA ILE A 52 -0.34 18.91 -17.33
C ILE A 52 0.61 20.04 -17.73
N LEU A 53 1.82 20.09 -17.17
CA LEU A 53 2.84 21.10 -17.52
C LEU A 53 3.19 21.04 -19.01
N LYS A 54 3.32 19.84 -19.58
CA LYS A 54 3.56 19.65 -21.02
C LYS A 54 2.40 20.16 -21.87
N ALA A 55 1.16 19.96 -21.43
CA ALA A 55 -0.02 20.49 -22.11
C ALA A 55 -0.07 22.03 -22.04
N LEU A 56 0.26 22.62 -20.88
CA LEU A 56 0.33 24.08 -20.70
C LEU A 56 1.38 24.74 -21.60
N ILE A 57 2.55 24.11 -21.78
CA ILE A 57 3.54 24.57 -22.76
C ILE A 57 2.99 24.52 -24.18
N SER A 58 2.24 23.48 -24.52
CA SER A 58 1.69 23.31 -25.87
C SER A 58 0.65 24.39 -26.23
N ILE A 59 -0.02 24.98 -25.23
CA ILE A 59 -0.92 26.13 -25.40
C ILE A 59 -0.24 27.49 -25.16
N ASN A 60 1.10 27.50 -25.05
CA ASN A 60 1.92 28.69 -24.80
C ASN A 60 1.64 29.42 -23.46
N ALA A 61 1.09 28.73 -22.46
CA ALA A 61 0.86 29.23 -21.11
C ALA A 61 2.14 29.13 -20.25
N VAL A 62 3.22 29.79 -20.68
CA VAL A 62 4.56 29.63 -20.09
C VAL A 62 4.64 30.23 -18.69
N ASP A 63 3.99 31.36 -18.43
CA ASP A 63 4.03 32.01 -17.11
C ASP A 63 3.34 31.15 -16.02
N ASP A 64 2.23 30.47 -16.36
CA ASP A 64 1.56 29.52 -15.47
C ASP A 64 2.46 28.31 -15.14
N VAL A 65 3.20 27.82 -16.13
CA VAL A 65 4.17 26.73 -15.95
C VAL A 65 5.31 27.16 -15.01
N VAL A 66 5.81 28.39 -15.14
CA VAL A 66 6.82 28.93 -14.22
C VAL A 66 6.26 29.04 -12.80
N GLY A 67 5.02 29.52 -12.64
CA GLY A 67 4.34 29.60 -11.34
C GLY A 67 4.23 28.23 -10.67
N LEU A 68 3.69 27.24 -11.40
CA LEU A 68 3.54 25.87 -10.89
C LEU A 68 4.88 25.20 -10.57
N LEU A 69 5.91 25.40 -11.40
CA LEU A 69 7.25 24.89 -11.10
C LEU A 69 7.84 25.54 -9.83
N SER A 70 7.61 26.83 -9.63
CA SER A 70 8.04 27.55 -8.42
C SER A 70 7.34 27.03 -7.16
N GLU A 71 6.04 26.74 -7.23
CA GLU A 71 5.28 26.09 -6.14
C GLU A 71 5.81 24.68 -5.83
N MET A 72 6.32 23.97 -6.84
CA MET A 72 7.00 22.70 -6.68
C MET A 72 8.44 22.83 -6.14
N GLY A 73 8.91 24.05 -5.86
CA GLY A 73 10.28 24.33 -5.39
C GLY A 73 11.33 24.28 -6.50
N ILE A 74 10.93 24.29 -7.77
CA ILE A 74 11.81 24.26 -8.94
C ILE A 74 11.94 25.69 -9.49
N THR A 75 13.00 26.39 -9.09
CA THR A 75 13.27 27.79 -9.48
C THR A 75 14.54 27.94 -10.31
N GLY A 76 14.68 29.06 -11.01
CA GLY A 76 15.94 29.42 -11.70
C GLY A 76 16.18 28.71 -13.04
N ILE A 77 15.13 28.17 -13.66
CA ILE A 77 15.21 27.55 -14.99
C ILE A 77 14.97 28.62 -16.06
N GLU A 78 15.89 28.71 -17.02
CA GLU A 78 15.69 29.52 -18.23
C GLU A 78 14.45 29.04 -19.00
N ARG A 79 13.61 29.97 -19.48
CA ARG A 79 12.33 29.66 -20.14
C ARG A 79 12.48 28.66 -21.28
N GLU A 80 13.57 28.74 -22.04
CA GLU A 80 13.89 27.85 -23.16
C GLU A 80 14.19 26.41 -22.73
N LYS A 81 14.67 26.20 -21.50
CA LYS A 81 15.03 24.87 -20.96
C LYS A 81 13.88 24.19 -20.22
N ILE A 82 12.76 24.88 -20.01
CA ILE A 82 11.57 24.36 -19.32
C ILE A 82 11.01 23.10 -20.01
N PRO A 83 10.84 23.03 -21.35
CA PRO A 83 10.33 21.84 -22.01
C PRO A 83 11.21 20.61 -21.75
N SER A 84 12.53 20.76 -21.89
CA SER A 84 13.48 19.67 -21.62
C SER A 84 13.48 19.23 -20.15
N ARG A 85 13.24 20.15 -19.20
CA ARG A 85 13.10 19.80 -17.79
C ARG A 85 11.86 18.95 -17.55
N ILE A 86 10.72 19.30 -18.16
CA ILE A 86 9.47 18.56 -18.02
C ILE A 86 9.60 17.18 -18.65
N ASP A 87 10.22 17.05 -19.83
CA ASP A 87 10.46 15.75 -20.44
C ASP A 87 11.35 14.87 -19.55
N ARG A 88 12.36 15.45 -18.89
CA ARG A 88 13.16 14.75 -17.89
C ARG A 88 12.33 14.33 -16.67
N MET A 89 11.44 15.19 -16.17
CA MET A 89 10.53 14.84 -15.05
C MET A 89 9.62 13.67 -15.41
N ILE A 90 9.11 13.61 -16.64
CA ILE A 90 8.30 12.49 -17.13
C ILE A 90 9.16 11.22 -17.17
N ALA A 91 10.35 11.27 -17.75
CA ALA A 91 11.24 10.12 -17.84
C ALA A 91 11.64 9.57 -16.46
N GLU A 92 11.98 10.46 -15.51
CA GLU A 92 12.30 10.10 -14.12
C GLU A 92 11.10 9.43 -13.44
N ALA A 93 9.90 9.97 -13.60
CA ALA A 93 8.69 9.42 -12.98
C ALA A 93 8.24 8.09 -13.62
N GLU A 94 8.37 7.93 -14.94
CA GLU A 94 8.11 6.69 -15.65
C GLU A 94 9.10 5.58 -15.26
N TYR A 95 10.38 5.91 -15.11
CA TYR A 95 11.39 4.98 -14.60
C TYR A 95 11.05 4.50 -13.19
N MET A 96 10.69 5.41 -12.28
CA MET A 96 10.27 5.06 -10.92
C MET A 96 9.02 4.17 -10.92
N ARG A 97 8.02 4.46 -11.77
CA ARG A 97 6.83 3.63 -11.90
C ARG A 97 7.19 2.21 -12.32
N LYS A 98 7.99 2.08 -13.38
CA LYS A 98 8.41 0.76 -13.90
C LYS A 98 9.18 -0.04 -12.86
N ARG A 99 10.12 0.61 -12.14
CA ARG A 99 10.89 -0.04 -11.07
C ARG A 99 9.98 -0.65 -9.99
N ILE A 100 8.97 0.10 -9.55
CA ILE A 100 8.02 -0.39 -8.54
C ILE A 100 7.13 -1.51 -9.09
N GLU A 101 6.70 -1.42 -10.35
CA GLU A 101 5.91 -2.46 -11.00
C GLU A 101 6.69 -3.78 -11.15
N ASP A 102 7.96 -3.70 -11.53
CA ASP A 102 8.87 -4.84 -11.67
C ASP A 102 9.13 -5.50 -10.30
N THR A 103 9.32 -4.71 -9.23
CA THR A 103 9.43 -5.25 -7.86
C THR A 103 8.11 -5.86 -7.38
N SER A 104 6.98 -5.20 -7.63
CA SER A 104 5.64 -5.66 -7.18
C SER A 104 5.13 -6.90 -7.94
N SER A 105 5.71 -7.23 -9.10
CA SER A 105 5.28 -8.39 -9.90
C SER A 105 6.00 -9.68 -9.51
N ALA A 106 7.18 -9.58 -8.87
CA ALA A 106 7.89 -10.73 -8.31
C ALA A 106 7.15 -11.36 -7.10
N ASP A 107 6.43 -10.55 -6.31
CA ASP A 107 5.75 -11.00 -5.08
C ASP A 107 4.28 -11.40 -5.26
N ARG A 108 3.71 -11.24 -6.46
CA ARG A 108 2.27 -11.50 -6.70
C ARG A 108 1.99 -12.96 -7.06
N LYS A 109 2.24 -13.88 -6.13
CA LYS A 109 1.47 -15.13 -6.12
C LYS A 109 0.07 -14.78 -5.60
N LYS A 110 -0.94 -14.84 -6.47
CA LYS A 110 -2.33 -14.70 -6.02
C LYS A 110 -2.65 -15.92 -5.15
N ASN A 111 -2.69 -15.74 -3.84
CA ASN A 111 -3.14 -16.77 -2.92
C ASN A 111 -4.59 -17.13 -3.27
N THR A 112 -4.86 -18.41 -3.45
CA THR A 112 -6.22 -18.89 -3.59
C THR A 112 -6.96 -18.72 -2.26
N PRO A 113 -8.30 -18.66 -2.24
CA PRO A 113 -9.06 -18.61 -0.99
C PRO A 113 -8.71 -19.74 -0.02
N ASP A 114 -8.36 -20.92 -0.54
CA ASP A 114 -7.96 -22.06 0.26
C ASP A 114 -6.56 -21.89 0.88
N ASP A 115 -5.63 -21.23 0.17
CA ASP A 115 -4.32 -20.88 0.73
C ASP A 115 -4.46 -19.94 1.93
N VAL A 116 -5.40 -18.99 1.84
CA VAL A 116 -5.70 -18.05 2.93
C VAL A 116 -6.26 -18.79 4.14
N ARG A 117 -7.24 -19.68 3.95
CA ARG A 117 -7.81 -20.51 5.02
C ARG A 117 -6.74 -21.38 5.68
N ALA A 118 -5.95 -22.09 4.89
CA ALA A 118 -4.88 -22.94 5.39
C ALA A 118 -3.78 -22.17 6.14
N SER A 119 -3.58 -20.89 5.83
CA SER A 119 -2.70 -20.01 6.61
C SER A 119 -3.27 -19.73 7.99
N PHE A 120 -4.56 -19.38 8.08
CA PHE A 120 -5.22 -19.12 9.36
C PHE A 120 -5.36 -20.39 10.22
N ASP A 121 -5.71 -21.53 9.63
CA ASP A 121 -5.81 -22.79 10.38
C ASP A 121 -4.46 -23.18 11.01
N ARG A 122 -3.35 -22.95 10.31
CA ARG A 122 -1.99 -23.15 10.85
C ARG A 122 -1.68 -22.19 11.98
N GLU A 123 -2.05 -20.92 11.84
CA GLU A 123 -1.86 -19.90 12.89
C GLU A 123 -2.67 -20.24 14.16
N ILE A 124 -3.93 -20.67 14.00
CA ILE A 124 -4.78 -21.10 15.11
C ILE A 124 -4.18 -22.33 15.80
N ALA A 125 -3.77 -23.35 15.04
CA ALA A 125 -3.13 -24.55 15.59
C ALA A 125 -1.83 -24.21 16.35
N PHE A 126 -1.05 -23.28 15.82
CA PHE A 126 0.15 -22.77 16.48
C PHE A 126 -0.19 -22.11 17.83
N LEU A 127 -1.15 -21.20 17.86
CA LEU A 127 -1.55 -20.52 19.11
C LEU A 127 -2.15 -21.47 20.14
N MET A 128 -2.98 -22.43 19.70
CA MET A 128 -3.52 -23.46 20.59
C MET A 128 -2.40 -24.24 21.27
N THR A 129 -1.34 -24.55 20.54
CA THR A 129 -0.16 -25.24 21.07
C THR A 129 0.67 -24.32 21.97
N TYR A 130 0.90 -23.06 21.57
CA TYR A 130 1.73 -22.10 22.30
C TYR A 130 1.14 -21.77 23.67
N PHE A 131 -0.16 -21.45 23.72
CA PHE A 131 -0.88 -21.11 24.95
C PHE A 131 -1.47 -22.33 25.67
N LYS A 132 -1.39 -23.53 25.09
CA LYS A 132 -2.01 -24.77 25.61
C LYS A 132 -3.50 -24.60 25.89
N MET A 133 -4.20 -23.97 24.95
CA MET A 133 -5.61 -23.61 25.05
C MET A 133 -6.35 -24.01 23.78
N ASN A 134 -7.59 -24.46 23.90
CA ASN A 134 -8.45 -24.70 22.73
C ASN A 134 -9.09 -23.39 22.28
N ILE A 135 -8.96 -23.06 21.00
CA ILE A 135 -9.58 -21.88 20.37
C ILE A 135 -10.81 -22.36 19.59
N ASP A 136 -11.99 -21.94 20.03
CA ASP A 136 -13.22 -22.10 19.26
C ASP A 136 -13.51 -20.81 18.51
N THR A 137 -13.42 -20.86 17.18
CA THR A 137 -13.62 -19.71 16.27
C THR A 137 -15.05 -19.20 16.25
N ARG A 138 -16.03 -19.96 16.78
CA ARG A 138 -17.43 -19.51 16.92
C ARG A 138 -17.65 -18.70 18.18
N ILE A 139 -16.78 -18.84 19.17
CA ILE A 139 -16.91 -18.22 20.49
C ILE A 139 -15.94 -17.04 20.63
N ILE A 140 -14.70 -17.20 20.15
CA ILE A 140 -13.67 -16.17 20.27
C ILE A 140 -13.89 -15.08 19.23
N THR A 141 -13.93 -13.83 19.70
CA THR A 141 -14.03 -12.66 18.81
C THR A 141 -12.71 -12.41 18.07
N ALA A 142 -12.79 -11.87 16.85
CA ALA A 142 -11.62 -11.56 16.03
C ALA A 142 -10.61 -10.64 16.74
N GLY A 143 -11.10 -9.69 17.54
CA GLY A 143 -10.24 -8.78 18.31
C GLY A 143 -9.47 -9.46 19.44
N VAL A 144 -10.11 -10.40 20.16
CA VAL A 144 -9.42 -11.19 21.20
C VAL A 144 -8.37 -12.10 20.56
N TYR A 145 -8.73 -12.75 19.44
CA TYR A 145 -7.79 -13.57 18.69
C TYR A 145 -6.58 -12.76 18.19
N ALA A 146 -6.79 -11.60 17.58
CA ALA A 146 -5.72 -10.71 17.13
C ALA A 146 -4.73 -10.34 18.25
N ASN A 147 -5.26 -10.03 19.44
CA ASN A 147 -4.43 -9.73 20.60
C ASN A 147 -3.61 -10.94 21.07
N MET A 148 -4.18 -12.15 21.04
CA MET A 148 -3.43 -13.37 21.38
C MET A 148 -2.27 -13.60 20.41
N VAL A 149 -2.49 -13.41 19.11
CA VAL A 149 -1.44 -13.52 18.08
C VAL A 149 -0.34 -12.49 18.33
N HIS A 150 -0.71 -11.23 18.55
CA HIS A 150 0.24 -10.15 18.82
C HIS A 150 1.09 -10.43 20.08
N GLN A 151 0.46 -10.90 21.16
CA GLN A 151 1.17 -11.25 22.40
C GLN A 151 2.17 -12.38 22.18
N ALA A 152 1.77 -13.44 21.47
CA ALA A 152 2.67 -14.55 21.14
C ALA A 152 3.88 -14.06 20.32
N ASP A 153 3.67 -13.24 19.29
CA ASP A 153 4.73 -12.67 18.47
C ASP A 153 5.73 -11.84 19.29
N VAL A 154 5.23 -10.93 20.14
CA VAL A 154 6.07 -10.10 21.01
C VAL A 154 6.89 -10.95 21.99
N GLU A 155 6.29 -11.98 22.59
CA GLU A 155 7.00 -12.88 23.51
C GLU A 155 8.08 -13.70 22.83
N ILE A 156 7.79 -14.24 21.64
CA ILE A 156 8.74 -15.02 20.85
C ILE A 156 9.93 -14.13 20.45
N LYS A 157 9.66 -12.92 19.96
CA LYS A 157 10.71 -11.94 19.64
C LYS A 157 11.56 -11.64 20.86
N ARG A 158 10.98 -11.40 22.04
CA ARG A 158 11.75 -11.16 23.28
C ARG A 158 12.63 -12.35 23.67
N LYS A 159 12.17 -13.58 23.48
CA LYS A 159 12.96 -14.80 23.77
C LYS A 159 14.11 -14.99 22.78
N LEU A 160 13.94 -14.57 21.53
CA LEU A 160 14.97 -14.69 20.48
C LEU A 160 16.11 -13.66 20.65
N HIS A 161 15.84 -12.51 21.28
CA HIS A 161 16.82 -11.46 21.54
C HIS A 161 17.52 -11.60 22.92
N ARG A 162 17.29 -12.69 23.64
CA ARG A 162 18.02 -13.09 24.85
C ARG A 162 19.08 -14.11 24.50
#